data_AF-W5LW64-F1
#
_entry.id   AF-W5LW64-F1
#
_cell.length_a   1.000
_cell.length_b   1.000
_cell.length_c   1.000
_cell.angle_alpha   90.00
_cell.angle_beta   90.00
_cell.angle_gamma   90.00
#
_symmetry.space_group_name_H-M   'P 1'
#
loop_
_entity.id
_entity.type
_entity.pdbx_description
1 polymer ?
#
loop_
_entity_poly.entity_id
_entity_poly.type
_entity_poly.pdbx_seq_one_letter_code
_entity_poly.pdbx_strand_id
1 'polypeptide(L)'
;IFSAPQSHKTLCVTELLCFILPVMSLHCALSLSEWFQVRGPAAPVIVFPGEDAVLPCYLSPEISAEDLQIRWFRKDYNDPVCLYESGWYNFEGQSPDYRDRAGLFPEELHRGNVSLSLRDVRRSDHGQYKCYVVSKQVEDDTVIDLGVRALGSQPSVSLHSPGGDQAQLLCRSEGWFPQPAVIWTDRDGNEVTSQPPTVDTDSQGLLSVSSYIPVKQESNIFSCLVRSALPEPDWGSQLHIPKDYFPAPSGWMVTLFLTAAVTVAASVLLVINSVCISVFQCVTVINSVCISVFQCVSVINSVCISVSQCVSVINSVCICVSEWRWICSAAADVVLNPDTAHVSLNISKDGKRAVLSDVPQSPASTVHNCVLGKVGFMSGRHYWEVDVRDNLFWGVGIFRGSAPRNAYLRPEDGAWAVELWYKTKFSFITDPRTPLSQDLLPQRVGVYVDCEERQLSFYKVETRSLIYT
;
A
#
# COMPACT_ATOMS: atom_id res chain seq x y z
N ILE A 1 38.30 -81.57 -58.92
CA ILE A 1 36.86 -81.66 -59.24
C ILE A 1 36.16 -82.15 -57.98
N PHE A 2 35.13 -81.40 -57.55
CA PHE A 2 34.30 -81.49 -56.34
C PHE A 2 34.83 -80.94 -55.02
N SER A 3 34.27 -79.76 -54.74
CA SER A 3 34.11 -79.01 -53.50
C SER A 3 33.01 -79.59 -52.59
N ALA A 4 33.18 -79.46 -51.28
CA ALA A 4 32.09 -79.35 -50.28
C ALA A 4 32.64 -78.69 -48.99
N PRO A 5 31.81 -77.95 -48.21
CA PRO A 5 32.26 -76.73 -47.52
C PRO A 5 32.53 -76.89 -46.01
N GLN A 6 33.42 -76.05 -45.49
CA GLN A 6 33.57 -75.78 -44.04
C GLN A 6 32.38 -74.96 -43.54
N SER A 7 31.63 -75.49 -42.56
CA SER A 7 30.71 -74.67 -41.76
C SER A 7 31.43 -74.15 -40.52
N HIS A 8 31.66 -72.84 -40.49
CA HIS A 8 31.99 -72.09 -39.27
C HIS A 8 30.90 -72.29 -38.21
N LYS A 9 31.30 -72.57 -36.96
CA LYS A 9 30.47 -72.25 -35.79
C LYS A 9 31.09 -71.06 -35.09
N THR A 10 30.66 -69.87 -35.52
CA THR A 10 30.84 -68.63 -34.76
C THR A 10 29.94 -68.74 -33.53
N LEU A 11 30.54 -68.87 -32.34
CA LEU A 11 29.82 -68.86 -31.08
C LEU A 11 29.07 -67.52 -30.99
N CYS A 12 27.74 -67.57 -30.98
CA CYS A 12 26.91 -66.38 -31.08
C CYS A 12 27.02 -65.57 -29.78
N VAL A 13 27.18 -64.25 -29.87
CA VAL A 13 27.20 -63.33 -28.72
C VAL A 13 25.92 -63.48 -27.87
N THR A 14 24.83 -63.94 -28.49
CA THR A 14 23.56 -64.27 -27.83
C THR A 14 23.64 -65.49 -26.91
N GLU A 15 24.48 -66.49 -27.20
CA GLU A 15 24.66 -67.66 -26.33
C GLU A 15 25.47 -67.30 -25.07
N LEU A 16 26.50 -66.45 -25.17
CA LEU A 16 27.22 -65.95 -23.98
C LEU A 16 26.33 -65.10 -23.06
N LEU A 17 25.47 -64.24 -23.63
CA LEU A 17 24.51 -63.44 -22.87
C LEU A 17 23.45 -64.30 -22.17
N CYS A 18 23.02 -65.42 -22.79
CA CYS A 18 22.06 -66.35 -22.19
C CYS A 18 22.62 -67.14 -20.99
N PHE A 19 23.93 -67.23 -20.80
CA PHE A 19 24.53 -67.81 -19.59
C PHE A 19 24.91 -66.75 -18.56
N ILE A 20 25.36 -65.56 -18.99
CA ILE A 20 25.74 -64.48 -18.07
C ILE A 20 24.51 -63.87 -17.37
N LEU A 21 23.38 -63.72 -18.05
CA LEU A 21 22.16 -63.16 -17.46
C LEU A 21 21.55 -64.03 -16.34
N PRO A 22 21.35 -65.36 -16.50
CA PRO A 22 20.88 -66.20 -15.41
C PRO A 22 21.93 -66.33 -14.30
N VAL A 23 23.23 -66.39 -14.62
CA VAL A 23 24.29 -66.46 -13.59
C VAL A 23 24.39 -65.15 -12.80
N MET A 24 24.27 -63.98 -13.43
CA MET A 24 24.19 -62.68 -12.74
C MET A 24 22.89 -62.54 -11.94
N SER A 25 21.75 -63.04 -12.44
CA SER A 25 20.49 -63.06 -11.67
C SER A 25 20.52 -64.06 -10.51
N LEU A 26 21.28 -65.15 -10.61
CA LEU A 26 21.48 -66.15 -9.55
C LEU A 26 22.50 -65.65 -8.51
N HIS A 27 23.54 -64.92 -8.93
CA HIS A 27 24.45 -64.21 -8.00
C HIS A 27 23.75 -63.04 -7.30
N CYS A 28 22.79 -62.38 -7.96
CA CYS A 28 21.99 -61.30 -7.37
C CYS A 28 20.87 -61.84 -6.46
N ALA A 29 20.31 -63.02 -6.77
CA ALA A 29 19.36 -63.73 -5.89
C ALA A 29 20.01 -64.35 -4.64
N LEU A 30 21.34 -64.56 -4.66
CA LEU A 30 22.12 -65.03 -3.50
C LEU A 30 22.69 -63.87 -2.65
N SER A 31 22.35 -62.61 -2.96
CA SER A 31 22.71 -61.45 -2.13
C SER A 31 21.52 -60.56 -1.80
N LEU A 32 20.40 -61.15 -1.36
CA LEU A 32 19.48 -60.40 -0.50
C LEU A 32 20.26 -60.11 0.78
N SER A 33 20.95 -58.98 0.82
CA SER A 33 21.45 -58.47 2.09
C SER A 33 20.22 -58.17 2.94
N GLU A 34 20.05 -58.88 4.06
CA GLU A 34 19.06 -58.51 5.07
C GLU A 34 19.42 -57.09 5.52
N TRP A 35 18.68 -56.09 5.04
CA TRP A 35 18.85 -54.71 5.43
C TRP A 35 17.60 -54.27 6.18
N PHE A 36 17.78 -53.70 7.35
CA PHE A 36 16.72 -53.14 8.16
C PHE A 36 17.24 -51.91 8.89
N GLN A 37 16.29 -51.11 9.36
CA GLN A 37 16.53 -50.01 10.27
C GLN A 37 15.77 -50.24 11.57
N VAL A 38 16.34 -49.85 12.70
CA VAL A 38 15.71 -49.90 14.00
C VAL A 38 15.06 -48.55 14.31
N ARG A 39 13.76 -48.53 14.58
CA ARG A 39 12.97 -47.33 14.82
C ARG A 39 12.37 -47.29 16.21
N GLY A 40 12.70 -46.23 16.96
CA GLY A 40 12.11 -45.89 18.25
C GLY A 40 11.04 -44.79 18.13
N PRO A 41 10.42 -44.40 19.24
CA PRO A 41 9.50 -43.27 19.28
C PRO A 41 10.26 -41.95 19.13
N ALA A 42 9.59 -40.93 18.58
CA ALA A 42 10.16 -39.58 18.49
C ALA A 42 10.09 -38.80 19.82
N ALA A 43 9.23 -39.22 20.74
CA ALA A 43 8.99 -38.58 22.03
C ALA A 43 9.34 -39.56 23.17
N PRO A 44 9.70 -39.05 24.37
CA PRO A 44 10.00 -39.89 25.52
C PRO A 44 8.76 -40.67 25.97
N VAL A 45 8.98 -41.91 26.42
CA VAL A 45 7.94 -42.72 27.07
C VAL A 45 7.82 -42.27 28.52
N ILE A 46 6.68 -41.71 28.89
CA ILE A 46 6.42 -41.22 30.25
C ILE A 46 5.61 -42.24 31.03
N VAL A 47 6.08 -42.63 32.22
CA VAL A 47 5.44 -43.65 33.07
C VAL A 47 5.52 -43.26 34.55
N PHE A 48 4.52 -43.67 35.34
CA PHE A 48 4.53 -43.46 36.78
C PHE A 48 5.28 -44.59 37.51
N PRO A 49 5.94 -44.30 38.65
CA PRO A 49 6.57 -45.35 39.46
C PRO A 49 5.58 -46.45 39.85
N GLY A 50 6.01 -47.71 39.71
CA GLY A 50 5.21 -48.90 40.01
C GLY A 50 4.28 -49.38 38.88
N GLU A 51 4.13 -48.61 37.80
CA GLU A 51 3.44 -49.08 36.59
C GLU A 51 4.38 -49.89 35.69
N ASP A 52 3.79 -50.61 34.74
CA ASP A 52 4.54 -51.28 33.67
C ASP A 52 4.70 -50.33 32.48
N ALA A 53 5.88 -50.33 31.85
CA ALA A 53 6.18 -49.56 30.65
C ALA A 53 6.46 -50.45 29.44
N VAL A 54 6.12 -49.93 28.26
CA VAL A 54 6.57 -50.48 26.98
C VAL A 54 7.41 -49.43 26.27
N LEU A 55 8.66 -49.76 25.98
CA LEU A 55 9.56 -48.92 25.19
C LEU A 55 9.49 -49.42 23.74
N PRO A 56 8.83 -48.67 22.84
CA PRO A 56 8.56 -49.15 21.48
C PRO A 56 9.85 -49.19 20.65
N CYS A 57 10.08 -50.31 19.95
CA CYS A 57 11.18 -50.46 19.02
C CYS A 57 10.77 -51.42 17.89
N TYR A 58 10.91 -50.99 16.64
CA TYR A 58 10.42 -51.72 15.46
C TYR A 58 11.47 -51.77 14.35
N LEU A 59 11.43 -52.83 13.56
CA LEU A 59 12.22 -52.96 12.34
C LEU A 59 11.50 -52.35 11.14
N SER A 60 12.26 -51.64 10.30
CA SER A 60 11.79 -51.07 9.04
C SER A 60 12.72 -51.49 7.92
N PRO A 61 12.27 -52.27 6.92
CA PRO A 61 10.90 -52.77 6.73
C PRO A 61 10.48 -53.82 7.79
N GLU A 62 9.18 -54.14 7.86
CA GLU A 62 8.63 -55.19 8.74
C GLU A 62 9.18 -56.57 8.32
N ILE A 63 10.24 -57.02 8.98
CA ILE A 63 10.88 -58.32 8.79
C ILE A 63 10.84 -59.11 10.09
N SER A 64 10.93 -60.45 10.01
CA SER A 64 10.99 -61.26 11.23
C SER A 64 12.27 -60.99 12.01
N ALA A 65 12.13 -60.78 13.31
CA ALA A 65 13.22 -60.59 14.25
C ALA A 65 13.55 -61.87 15.07
N GLU A 66 12.88 -62.99 14.80
CA GLU A 66 13.01 -64.22 15.60
C GLU A 66 14.43 -64.81 15.56
N ASP A 67 15.09 -64.72 14.41
CA ASP A 67 16.46 -65.21 14.17
C ASP A 67 17.53 -64.13 14.41
N LEU A 68 17.15 -62.94 14.87
CA LEU A 68 18.04 -61.82 15.11
C LEU A 68 18.49 -61.77 16.58
N GLN A 69 19.66 -61.17 16.81
CA GLN A 69 20.07 -60.81 18.17
C GLN A 69 19.47 -59.45 18.51
N ILE A 70 18.72 -59.39 19.62
CA ILE A 70 18.10 -58.16 20.11
C ILE A 70 18.68 -57.87 21.49
N ARG A 71 19.27 -56.69 21.64
CA ARG A 71 19.87 -56.24 22.89
C ARG A 71 19.29 -54.90 23.31
N TRP A 72 18.80 -54.85 24.53
CA TRP A 72 18.46 -53.62 25.23
C TRP A 72 19.48 -53.36 26.33
N PHE A 73 20.02 -52.15 26.36
CA PHE A 73 20.97 -51.74 27.40
C PHE A 73 20.89 -50.23 27.66
N ARG A 74 21.47 -49.77 28.76
CA ARG A 74 21.49 -48.35 29.13
C ARG A 74 22.84 -47.71 28.84
N LYS A 75 23.84 -47.98 29.68
CA LYS A 75 25.19 -47.40 29.59
C LYS A 75 26.25 -48.43 29.27
N ASP A 76 26.21 -49.58 29.93
CA ASP A 76 27.14 -50.68 29.69
C ASP A 76 26.54 -51.66 28.68
N TYR A 77 27.27 -51.91 27.59
CA TYR A 77 26.89 -52.89 26.59
C TYR A 77 26.91 -54.32 27.13
N ASN A 78 27.79 -54.60 28.09
CA ASN A 78 28.01 -55.93 28.66
C ASN A 78 27.03 -56.28 29.80
N ASP A 79 26.26 -55.30 30.29
CA ASP A 79 25.23 -55.49 31.30
C ASP A 79 23.84 -55.16 30.72
N PRO A 80 23.31 -56.01 29.82
CA PRO A 80 22.06 -55.73 29.13
C PRO A 80 20.87 -55.74 30.07
N VAL A 81 19.94 -54.81 29.82
CA VAL A 81 18.59 -54.81 30.38
C VAL A 81 17.80 -56.01 29.89
N CYS A 82 17.97 -56.39 28.63
CA CYS A 82 17.40 -57.60 28.05
C CYS A 82 18.27 -58.06 26.88
N LEU A 83 18.53 -59.36 26.78
CA LEU A 83 19.24 -59.97 25.66
C LEU A 83 18.45 -61.17 25.14
N TYR A 84 18.10 -61.11 23.86
CA TYR A 84 17.50 -62.19 23.11
C TYR A 84 18.46 -62.60 22.01
N GLU A 85 18.83 -63.87 21.98
CA GLU A 85 19.77 -64.41 21.02
C GLU A 85 19.49 -65.90 20.79
N SER A 86 19.65 -66.36 19.54
CA SER A 86 19.48 -67.77 19.15
C SER A 86 18.09 -68.35 19.46
N GLY A 87 17.04 -67.52 19.50
CA GLY A 87 15.68 -67.98 19.77
C GLY A 87 15.28 -68.01 21.24
N TRP A 88 16.14 -67.56 22.17
CA TRP A 88 15.89 -67.67 23.61
C TRP A 88 16.28 -66.40 24.38
N TYR A 89 15.65 -66.20 25.54
CA TYR A 89 16.01 -65.16 26.50
C TYR A 89 17.25 -65.57 27.29
N ASN A 90 18.28 -64.72 27.30
CA ASN A 90 19.44 -64.92 28.15
C ASN A 90 19.22 -64.25 29.53
N PHE A 91 18.70 -65.03 30.47
CA PHE A 91 18.47 -64.58 31.85
C PHE A 91 19.76 -64.48 32.69
N GLU A 92 20.82 -65.21 32.31
CA GLU A 92 22.07 -65.25 33.08
C GLU A 92 22.90 -63.99 32.88
N GLY A 93 22.92 -63.45 31.66
CA GLY A 93 23.61 -62.21 31.31
C GLY A 93 22.82 -60.92 31.58
N GLN A 94 21.58 -61.02 32.07
CA GLN A 94 20.74 -59.87 32.36
C GLN A 94 21.19 -59.18 33.66
N SER A 95 21.23 -57.85 33.62
CA SER A 95 21.55 -57.03 34.78
C SER A 95 20.61 -57.34 35.96
N PRO A 96 21.13 -57.49 37.20
CA PRO A 96 20.34 -57.88 38.35
C PRO A 96 19.14 -56.99 38.64
N ASP A 97 19.23 -55.69 38.31
CA ASP A 97 18.17 -54.72 38.55
C ASP A 97 16.93 -54.92 37.65
N TYR A 98 17.11 -55.59 36.51
CA TYR A 98 16.07 -55.81 35.49
C TYR A 98 15.61 -57.26 35.39
N ARG A 99 16.28 -58.17 36.11
CA ARG A 99 15.91 -59.58 36.18
C ARG A 99 14.43 -59.72 36.56
N ASP A 100 13.72 -60.55 35.81
CA ASP A 100 12.27 -60.84 35.95
C ASP A 100 11.34 -59.63 35.73
N ARG A 101 11.88 -58.45 35.41
CA ARG A 101 11.14 -57.21 35.15
C ARG A 101 11.17 -56.82 33.69
N ALA A 102 12.28 -57.08 33.00
CA ALA A 102 12.47 -56.71 31.60
C ALA A 102 12.36 -57.92 30.66
N GLY A 103 11.68 -57.74 29.54
CA GLY A 103 11.51 -58.75 28.50
C GLY A 103 11.05 -58.18 27.16
N LEU A 104 10.86 -59.06 26.18
CA LEU A 104 10.32 -58.71 24.85
C LEU A 104 8.90 -59.28 24.68
N PHE A 105 8.31 -59.08 23.49
CA PHE A 105 7.05 -59.70 23.10
C PHE A 105 7.30 -60.78 22.04
N PRO A 106 7.52 -62.06 22.41
CA PRO A 106 7.86 -63.14 21.47
C PRO A 106 6.86 -63.25 20.32
N GLU A 107 5.57 -63.12 20.65
CA GLU A 107 4.46 -63.24 19.70
C GLU A 107 4.47 -62.15 18.62
N GLU A 108 5.20 -61.04 18.79
CA GLU A 108 5.27 -59.94 17.82
C GLU A 108 6.64 -59.86 17.11
N LEU A 109 7.60 -60.73 17.45
CA LEU A 109 8.93 -60.76 16.83
C LEU A 109 8.84 -61.07 15.33
N HIS A 110 7.93 -61.95 14.91
CA HIS A 110 7.72 -62.30 13.51
C HIS A 110 7.28 -61.09 12.64
N ARG A 111 6.79 -60.01 13.26
CA ARG A 111 6.40 -58.75 12.61
C ARG A 111 7.45 -57.64 12.74
N GLY A 112 8.61 -57.96 13.31
CA GLY A 112 9.70 -57.00 13.52
C GLY A 112 9.49 -56.08 14.71
N ASN A 113 8.58 -56.41 15.64
CA ASN A 113 8.41 -55.65 16.87
C ASN A 113 9.36 -56.20 17.95
N VAL A 114 10.34 -55.39 18.32
CA VAL A 114 11.41 -55.73 19.28
C VAL A 114 11.33 -54.85 20.52
N SER A 115 10.12 -54.37 20.85
CA SER A 115 9.85 -53.49 21.97
C SER A 115 10.16 -54.14 23.32
N LEU A 116 10.67 -53.34 24.26
CA LEU A 116 10.97 -53.78 25.62
C LEU A 116 9.73 -53.60 26.50
N SER A 117 9.31 -54.66 27.17
CA SER A 117 8.41 -54.61 28.32
C SER A 117 9.23 -54.48 29.58
N LEU A 118 8.93 -53.48 30.42
CA LEU A 118 9.57 -53.26 31.71
C LEU A 118 8.51 -53.16 32.80
N ARG A 119 8.52 -54.10 33.74
CA ARG A 119 7.54 -54.19 34.83
C ARG A 119 8.01 -53.49 36.11
N ASP A 120 7.04 -53.06 36.92
CA ASP A 120 7.31 -52.42 38.23
C ASP A 120 8.32 -51.27 38.07
N VAL A 121 8.04 -50.28 37.22
CA VAL A 121 9.03 -49.26 36.86
C VAL A 121 9.48 -48.47 38.09
N ARG A 122 10.80 -48.41 38.29
CA ARG A 122 11.45 -47.72 39.41
C ARG A 122 12.03 -46.39 38.96
N ARG A 123 12.21 -45.46 39.89
CA ARG A 123 12.85 -44.16 39.63
C ARG A 123 14.28 -44.30 39.09
N SER A 124 15.01 -45.34 39.50
CA SER A 124 16.34 -45.69 38.99
C SER A 124 16.36 -46.02 37.50
N ASP A 125 15.21 -46.42 36.96
CA ASP A 125 15.06 -46.83 35.57
C ASP A 125 14.96 -45.62 34.64
N HIS A 126 14.76 -44.41 35.18
CA HIS A 126 14.72 -43.16 34.43
C HIS A 126 16.00 -42.96 33.60
N GLY A 127 15.82 -42.57 32.34
CA GLY A 127 16.90 -42.21 31.43
C GLY A 127 16.83 -42.94 30.11
N GLN A 128 17.96 -42.98 29.42
CA GLN A 128 18.03 -43.46 28.05
C GLN A 128 18.29 -44.97 27.99
N TYR A 129 17.62 -45.61 27.04
CA TYR A 129 17.78 -47.01 26.67
C TYR A 129 18.16 -47.09 25.20
N LYS A 130 19.04 -48.01 24.86
CA LYS A 130 19.41 -48.31 23.49
C LYS A 130 18.85 -49.68 23.10
N CYS A 131 18.08 -49.70 22.02
CA CYS A 131 17.61 -50.89 21.34
C CYS A 131 18.57 -51.17 20.18
N TYR A 132 19.34 -52.24 20.29
CA TYR A 132 20.38 -52.62 19.34
C TYR A 132 20.04 -53.98 18.75
N VAL A 133 19.94 -54.06 17.43
CA VAL A 133 19.52 -55.28 16.72
C VAL A 133 20.58 -55.66 15.70
N VAL A 134 20.97 -56.93 15.72
CA VAL A 134 22.06 -57.47 14.90
C VAL A 134 21.60 -58.71 14.14
N SER A 135 21.88 -58.70 12.84
CA SER A 135 21.85 -59.86 11.96
C SER A 135 23.26 -60.29 11.57
N LYS A 136 23.38 -61.29 10.70
CA LYS A 136 24.68 -61.72 10.16
C LYS A 136 25.36 -60.67 9.26
N GLN A 137 24.60 -59.71 8.73
CA GLN A 137 25.05 -58.81 7.67
C GLN A 137 24.89 -57.32 8.05
N VAL A 138 23.91 -57.00 8.89
CA VAL A 138 23.53 -55.64 9.26
C VAL A 138 23.31 -55.55 10.77
N GLU A 139 23.80 -54.44 11.33
CA GLU A 139 23.53 -53.98 12.68
C GLU A 139 22.91 -52.59 12.59
N ASP A 140 21.93 -52.29 13.46
CA ASP A 140 21.39 -50.94 13.61
C ASP A 140 20.84 -50.74 15.02
N ASP A 141 20.66 -49.47 15.42
CA ASP A 141 20.29 -49.11 16.78
C ASP A 141 19.46 -47.83 16.88
N THR A 142 18.69 -47.72 17.96
CA THR A 142 17.97 -46.50 18.27
C THR A 142 17.94 -46.25 19.79
N VAL A 143 17.83 -44.97 20.16
CA VAL A 143 17.81 -44.52 21.55
C VAL A 143 16.39 -44.10 21.91
N ILE A 144 15.90 -44.61 23.04
CA ILE A 144 14.58 -44.36 23.59
C ILE A 144 14.73 -43.78 24.99
N ASP A 145 14.10 -42.63 25.23
CA ASP A 145 14.10 -41.97 26.53
C ASP A 145 12.92 -42.43 27.37
N LEU A 146 13.19 -43.06 28.52
CA LEU A 146 12.19 -43.40 29.53
C LEU A 146 12.14 -42.30 30.60
N GLY A 147 11.07 -41.49 30.56
CA GLY A 147 10.80 -40.46 31.55
C GLY A 147 9.93 -40.98 32.68
N VAL A 148 10.53 -41.47 33.76
CA VAL A 148 9.78 -41.76 34.98
C VAL A 148 9.30 -40.46 35.60
N ARG A 149 8.00 -40.33 35.86
CA ARG A 149 7.36 -39.10 36.36
C ARG A 149 6.47 -39.41 37.56
N ALA A 150 6.64 -38.68 38.66
CA ALA A 150 5.70 -38.63 39.77
C ALA A 150 5.17 -37.21 39.93
N LEU A 151 3.85 -37.07 39.96
CA LEU A 151 3.18 -35.80 40.20
C LEU A 151 3.07 -35.60 41.71
N GLY A 152 3.61 -34.49 42.20
CA GLY A 152 3.53 -34.16 43.60
C GLY A 152 2.17 -33.57 44.01
N SER A 153 2.07 -33.28 45.30
CA SER A 153 0.89 -32.68 45.92
C SER A 153 0.68 -31.24 45.47
N GLN A 154 -0.55 -30.73 45.61
CA GLN A 154 -0.82 -29.30 45.42
C GLN A 154 0.13 -28.46 46.31
N PRO A 155 0.74 -27.37 45.78
CA PRO A 155 1.62 -26.54 46.57
C PRO A 155 0.86 -25.80 47.65
N SER A 156 1.37 -25.86 48.89
CA SER A 156 0.87 -25.07 50.01
C SER A 156 1.72 -23.81 50.17
N VAL A 157 1.07 -22.65 50.23
CA VAL A 157 1.72 -21.37 50.54
C VAL A 157 1.44 -21.00 51.99
N SER A 158 2.49 -20.69 52.74
CA SER A 158 2.42 -20.35 54.17
C SER A 158 3.36 -19.20 54.51
N LEU A 159 3.11 -18.50 55.62
CA LEU A 159 4.01 -17.47 56.12
C LEU A 159 5.14 -18.13 56.93
N HIS A 160 6.38 -17.80 56.59
CA HIS A 160 7.59 -18.22 57.28
C HIS A 160 8.33 -17.01 57.84
N SER A 161 8.54 -16.98 59.16
CA SER A 161 9.26 -15.91 59.86
C SER A 161 10.45 -16.53 60.60
N PRO A 162 11.65 -16.55 59.99
CA PRO A 162 12.84 -17.10 60.62
C PRO A 162 13.39 -16.12 61.67
N GLY A 163 12.67 -15.91 62.77
CA GLY A 163 13.13 -15.18 63.97
C GLY A 163 13.68 -13.76 63.78
N GLY A 164 13.56 -13.16 62.59
CA GLY A 164 14.05 -11.83 62.23
C GLY A 164 12.97 -10.99 61.55
N ASP A 165 13.21 -9.68 61.48
CA ASP A 165 12.23 -8.62 61.13
C ASP A 165 11.58 -8.73 59.73
N GLN A 166 12.00 -9.68 58.88
CA GLN A 166 11.47 -9.82 57.51
C GLN A 166 10.70 -11.14 57.32
N ALA A 167 9.37 -11.04 57.16
CA ALA A 167 8.52 -12.17 56.85
C ALA A 167 8.72 -12.64 55.40
N GLN A 168 8.74 -13.95 55.20
CA GLN A 168 8.87 -14.61 53.91
C GLN A 168 7.64 -15.49 53.64
N LEU A 169 7.28 -15.66 52.38
CA LEU A 169 6.33 -16.70 51.98
C LEU A 169 7.10 -17.96 51.64
N LEU A 170 6.65 -19.07 52.21
CA LEU A 170 7.13 -20.42 51.91
C LEU A 170 6.09 -21.11 51.02
N CYS A 171 6.52 -21.56 49.85
CA CYS A 171 5.80 -22.52 49.03
C CYS A 171 6.43 -23.89 49.21
N ARG A 172 5.62 -24.87 49.61
CA ARG A 172 6.05 -26.26 49.82
C ARG A 172 5.17 -27.21 49.03
N SER A 173 5.79 -28.20 48.40
CA SER A 173 5.10 -29.26 47.66
C SER A 173 5.94 -30.55 47.66
N GLU A 174 5.28 -31.71 47.78
CA GLU A 174 5.93 -33.00 48.07
C GLU A 174 5.56 -34.06 47.03
N GLY A 175 6.36 -35.11 46.89
CA GLY A 175 6.01 -36.26 46.05
C GLY A 175 6.42 -36.16 44.57
N TRP A 176 7.40 -35.32 44.22
CA TRP A 176 7.77 -35.08 42.82
C TRP A 176 8.91 -35.97 42.33
N PHE A 177 8.87 -36.34 41.04
CA PHE A 177 10.02 -36.89 40.32
C PHE A 177 9.84 -36.65 38.81
N PRO A 178 10.88 -36.22 38.05
CA PRO A 178 12.14 -35.65 38.52
C PRO A 178 11.92 -34.29 39.22
N GLN A 179 12.99 -33.56 39.53
CA GLN A 179 12.90 -32.26 40.23
C GLN A 179 11.99 -31.29 39.46
N PRO A 180 10.92 -30.76 40.08
CA PRO A 180 10.02 -29.82 39.44
C PRO A 180 10.59 -28.39 39.44
N ALA A 181 10.11 -27.57 38.52
CA ALA A 181 10.30 -26.13 38.56
C ALA A 181 9.32 -25.50 39.55
N VAL A 182 9.78 -24.53 40.34
CA VAL A 182 8.95 -23.75 41.27
C VAL A 182 9.00 -22.29 40.84
N ILE A 183 7.84 -21.71 40.54
CA ILE A 183 7.71 -20.38 39.96
C ILE A 183 6.77 -19.55 40.83
N TRP A 184 7.21 -18.36 41.22
CA TRP A 184 6.39 -17.39 41.94
C TRP A 184 5.92 -16.30 41.00
N THR A 185 4.64 -15.95 41.11
CA THR A 185 4.03 -14.85 40.36
C THR A 185 3.36 -13.87 41.29
N ASP A 186 3.41 -12.59 40.95
CA ASP A 186 2.65 -11.53 41.64
C ASP A 186 1.19 -11.47 41.15
N ARG A 187 0.44 -10.45 41.61
CA ARG A 187 -0.96 -10.21 41.22
C ARG A 187 -1.14 -9.99 39.71
N ASP A 188 -0.17 -9.37 39.06
CA ASP A 188 -0.22 -9.01 37.64
C ASP A 188 0.32 -10.15 36.75
N GLY A 189 0.80 -11.24 37.37
CA GLY A 189 1.33 -12.42 36.70
C GLY A 189 2.82 -12.33 36.39
N ASN A 190 3.54 -11.33 36.91
CA ASN A 190 4.98 -11.19 36.68
C ASN A 190 5.74 -12.21 37.52
N GLU A 191 6.76 -12.84 36.93
CA GLU A 191 7.63 -13.77 37.64
C GLU A 191 8.51 -13.04 38.66
N VAL A 192 8.42 -13.45 39.93
CA VAL A 192 9.16 -12.86 41.06
C VAL A 192 10.06 -13.88 41.78
N THR A 193 10.28 -15.05 41.16
CA THR A 193 11.15 -16.11 41.70
C THR A 193 12.57 -15.59 41.90
N SER A 194 13.03 -15.47 43.16
CA SER A 194 14.35 -14.90 43.46
C SER A 194 15.44 -15.93 43.74
N GLN A 195 15.09 -17.13 44.18
CA GLN A 195 16.03 -18.17 44.63
C GLN A 195 15.59 -19.56 44.16
N PRO A 196 16.54 -20.47 43.88
CA PRO A 196 16.21 -21.85 43.55
C PRO A 196 15.54 -22.55 44.75
N PRO A 197 14.63 -23.50 44.52
CA PRO A 197 13.99 -24.23 45.60
C PRO A 197 15.01 -25.13 46.33
N THR A 198 14.85 -25.26 47.64
CA THR A 198 15.51 -26.31 48.41
C THR A 198 14.82 -27.64 48.12
N VAL A 199 15.59 -28.71 47.99
CA VAL A 199 15.10 -30.04 47.61
C VAL A 199 15.49 -31.04 48.69
N ASP A 200 14.47 -31.65 49.28
CA ASP A 200 14.61 -32.76 50.21
C ASP A 200 14.12 -34.04 49.54
N THR A 201 14.72 -35.17 49.88
CA THR A 201 14.34 -36.49 49.34
C THR A 201 13.73 -37.33 50.46
N ASP A 202 12.53 -37.86 50.25
CA ASP A 202 11.85 -38.69 51.24
C ASP A 202 12.35 -40.15 51.26
N SER A 203 11.80 -40.96 52.18
CA SER A 203 12.15 -42.40 52.29
C SER A 203 11.78 -43.22 51.05
N GLN A 204 10.81 -42.76 50.25
CA GLN A 204 10.39 -43.33 48.98
C GLN A 204 11.15 -42.71 47.81
N GLY A 205 12.17 -41.89 48.10
CA GLY A 205 13.00 -41.08 47.21
C GLY A 205 12.25 -40.17 46.24
N LEU A 206 11.04 -39.74 46.59
CA LEU A 206 10.36 -38.63 45.94
C LEU A 206 10.89 -37.31 46.50
N LEU A 207 10.76 -36.26 45.70
CA LEU A 207 11.33 -34.95 45.98
C LEU A 207 10.28 -34.04 46.62
N SER A 208 10.65 -33.44 47.74
CA SER A 208 9.94 -32.36 48.39
C SER A 208 10.66 -31.04 48.10
N VAL A 209 9.97 -30.10 47.48
CA VAL A 209 10.52 -28.80 47.12
C VAL A 209 9.97 -27.71 48.03
N SER A 210 10.85 -26.82 48.49
CA SER A 210 10.48 -25.63 49.27
C SER A 210 11.13 -24.40 48.66
N SER A 211 10.36 -23.33 48.45
CA SER A 211 10.84 -22.07 47.87
C SER A 211 10.37 -20.89 48.71
N TYR A 212 11.22 -19.86 48.81
CA TYR A 212 11.03 -18.70 49.69
C TYR A 212 11.09 -17.40 48.90
N ILE A 213 10.14 -16.50 49.14
CA ILE A 213 10.19 -15.12 48.64
C ILE A 213 9.93 -14.10 49.76
N PRO A 214 10.58 -12.93 49.75
CA PRO A 214 10.31 -11.87 50.72
C PRO A 214 8.94 -11.23 50.46
N VAL A 215 8.20 -10.93 51.52
CA VAL A 215 6.94 -10.15 51.39
C VAL A 215 7.28 -8.70 51.09
N LYS A 216 6.81 -8.17 49.95
CA LYS A 216 6.92 -6.75 49.57
C LYS A 216 5.58 -6.05 49.80
N GLN A 217 5.61 -4.84 50.36
CA GLN A 217 4.39 -4.05 50.69
C GLN A 217 3.56 -3.66 49.46
N GLU A 218 4.14 -3.69 48.25
CA GLU A 218 3.48 -3.26 47.01
C GLU A 218 2.55 -4.34 46.40
N SER A 219 2.78 -5.62 46.72
CA SER A 219 2.01 -6.75 46.16
C SER A 219 1.37 -7.58 47.27
N ASN A 220 0.04 -7.65 47.25
CA ASN A 220 -0.74 -8.32 48.30
C ASN A 220 -1.16 -9.76 47.93
N ILE A 221 -0.91 -10.18 46.70
CA ILE A 221 -1.31 -11.49 46.17
C ILE A 221 -0.11 -12.10 45.47
N PHE A 222 0.24 -13.32 45.88
CA PHE A 222 1.28 -14.13 45.27
C PHE A 222 0.74 -15.52 44.96
N SER A 223 1.13 -16.08 43.83
CA SER A 223 0.80 -17.46 43.45
C SER A 223 2.07 -18.26 43.25
N CYS A 224 2.14 -19.44 43.87
CA CYS A 224 3.20 -20.40 43.66
C CYS A 224 2.72 -21.50 42.71
N LEU A 225 3.44 -21.70 41.61
CA LEU A 225 3.23 -22.76 40.66
C LEU A 225 4.39 -23.75 40.73
N VAL A 226 4.08 -25.03 40.95
CA VAL A 226 5.06 -26.12 40.86
C VAL A 226 4.75 -26.92 39.60
N ARG A 227 5.72 -26.98 38.68
CA ARG A 227 5.56 -27.56 37.35
C ARG A 227 6.54 -28.70 37.15
N SER A 228 6.06 -29.87 36.70
CA SER A 228 6.93 -30.98 36.34
C SER A 228 7.87 -30.60 35.19
N ALA A 229 9.11 -31.09 35.22
CA ALA A 229 10.07 -30.89 34.14
C ALA A 229 9.75 -31.73 32.89
N LEU A 230 8.99 -32.81 33.07
CA LEU A 230 8.50 -33.63 31.97
C LEU A 230 7.11 -33.12 31.55
N PRO A 231 6.88 -32.83 30.25
CA PRO A 231 5.58 -32.40 29.75
C PRO A 231 4.51 -33.45 30.10
N GLU A 232 3.26 -33.00 30.18
CA GLU A 232 2.14 -33.93 30.33
C GLU A 232 2.21 -34.95 29.19
N PRO A 233 2.00 -36.25 29.46
CA PRO A 233 1.70 -37.17 28.38
C PRO A 233 0.44 -36.63 27.73
N ASP A 234 0.61 -36.01 26.56
CA ASP A 234 -0.46 -35.92 25.58
C ASP A 234 -0.92 -37.36 25.42
N TRP A 235 -2.05 -37.69 26.02
CA TRP A 235 -2.79 -38.88 25.64
C TRP A 235 -3.25 -38.63 24.20
N GLY A 236 -2.32 -38.81 23.26
CA GLY A 236 -2.62 -39.08 21.89
C GLY A 236 -3.38 -40.38 21.93
N SER A 237 -4.70 -40.30 21.88
CA SER A 237 -5.50 -41.37 21.31
C SER A 237 -4.97 -41.56 19.90
N GLN A 238 -3.95 -42.39 19.71
CA GLN A 238 -3.67 -42.97 18.41
C GLN A 238 -4.78 -43.99 18.17
N LEU A 239 -5.91 -43.45 17.71
CA LEU A 239 -6.91 -44.21 17.02
C LEU A 239 -6.25 -44.70 15.72
N HIS A 240 -5.67 -45.90 15.78
CA HIS A 240 -5.36 -46.66 14.59
C HIS A 240 -6.69 -47.03 13.94
N ILE A 241 -7.19 -46.17 13.05
CA ILE A 241 -8.28 -46.50 12.16
C ILE A 241 -7.69 -47.51 11.16
N PRO A 242 -8.11 -48.78 11.15
CA PRO A 242 -7.74 -49.70 10.09
C PRO A 242 -8.16 -49.08 8.76
N LYS A 243 -7.36 -49.23 7.69
CA LYS A 243 -7.74 -48.72 6.36
C LYS A 243 -9.11 -49.23 5.89
N ASP A 244 -9.63 -50.28 6.53
CA ASP A 244 -10.94 -50.90 6.32
C ASP A 244 -12.14 -50.07 6.85
N TYR A 245 -11.91 -49.11 7.75
CA TYR A 245 -12.97 -48.21 8.28
C TYR A 245 -13.17 -46.94 7.44
N PHE A 246 -12.27 -46.65 6.50
CA PHE A 246 -12.56 -45.68 5.45
C PHE A 246 -13.29 -46.43 4.34
N PRO A 247 -14.61 -46.21 4.11
CA PRO A 247 -15.20 -46.71 2.89
C PRO A 247 -14.40 -46.11 1.74
N ALA A 248 -13.78 -46.97 0.91
CA ALA A 248 -13.19 -46.52 -0.34
C ALA A 248 -14.18 -45.56 -0.98
N PRO A 249 -13.77 -44.34 -1.40
CA PRO A 249 -14.70 -43.33 -1.84
C PRO A 249 -15.54 -43.98 -2.92
N SER A 250 -16.83 -44.10 -2.62
CA SER A 250 -17.76 -44.76 -3.52
C SER A 250 -17.54 -44.20 -4.92
N GLY A 251 -17.50 -45.05 -5.96
CA GLY A 251 -17.20 -44.61 -7.32
C GLY A 251 -18.06 -43.40 -7.75
N TRP A 252 -19.27 -43.26 -7.19
CA TRP A 252 -20.12 -42.08 -7.41
C TRP A 252 -19.56 -40.79 -6.78
N MET A 253 -18.92 -40.82 -5.60
CA MET A 253 -18.30 -39.65 -4.99
C MET A 253 -17.09 -39.19 -5.78
N VAL A 254 -16.24 -40.11 -6.23
CA VAL A 254 -15.09 -39.77 -7.10
C VAL A 254 -15.58 -39.14 -8.41
N THR A 255 -16.63 -39.72 -9.00
CA THR A 255 -17.26 -39.16 -10.21
C THR A 255 -17.88 -37.78 -9.93
N LEU A 256 -18.49 -37.58 -8.77
CA LEU A 256 -19.08 -36.29 -8.37
C LEU A 256 -18.00 -35.21 -8.15
N PHE A 257 -16.87 -35.54 -7.53
CA PHE A 257 -15.78 -34.58 -7.36
C PHE A 257 -15.05 -34.27 -8.66
N LEU A 258 -14.85 -35.25 -9.54
CA LEU A 258 -14.26 -35.02 -10.86
C LEU A 258 -15.18 -34.17 -11.74
N THR A 259 -16.48 -34.47 -11.75
CA THR A 259 -17.47 -33.66 -12.49
C THR A 259 -17.59 -32.26 -11.89
N ALA A 260 -17.64 -32.12 -10.56
CA ALA A 260 -17.62 -30.83 -9.90
C ALA A 260 -16.35 -30.03 -10.26
N ALA A 261 -15.16 -30.64 -10.20
CA ALA A 261 -13.91 -29.97 -10.58
C ALA A 261 -13.91 -29.52 -12.05
N VAL A 262 -14.41 -30.34 -12.96
CA VAL A 262 -14.57 -29.98 -14.38
C VAL A 262 -15.59 -28.84 -14.54
N THR A 263 -16.72 -28.86 -13.83
CA THR A 263 -17.70 -27.77 -13.89
C THR A 263 -17.16 -26.47 -13.30
N VAL A 264 -16.39 -26.53 -12.22
CA VAL A 264 -15.72 -25.36 -11.64
C VAL A 264 -14.70 -24.81 -12.62
N ALA A 265 -13.84 -25.66 -13.19
CA ALA A 265 -12.87 -25.23 -14.20
C ALA A 265 -13.56 -24.60 -15.43
N ALA A 266 -14.66 -25.19 -15.92
CA ALA A 266 -15.44 -24.64 -17.02
C ALA A 266 -16.10 -23.30 -16.64
N SER A 267 -16.65 -23.18 -15.42
CA SER A 267 -17.23 -21.94 -14.92
C SER A 267 -16.18 -20.83 -14.76
N VAL A 268 -14.97 -21.16 -14.30
CA VAL A 268 -13.84 -20.23 -14.20
C VAL A 268 -13.42 -19.78 -15.60
N LEU A 269 -13.32 -20.69 -16.57
CA LEU A 269 -13.03 -20.33 -17.96
C LEU A 269 -14.11 -19.44 -18.59
N LEU A 270 -15.39 -19.71 -18.31
CA LEU A 270 -16.50 -18.87 -18.76
C LEU A 270 -16.47 -17.48 -18.10
N VAL A 271 -16.15 -17.40 -16.81
CA VAL A 271 -15.97 -16.13 -16.09
C VAL A 271 -14.79 -15.37 -16.68
N ILE A 272 -13.62 -15.99 -16.86
CA ILE A 272 -12.46 -15.39 -17.49
C ILE A 272 -12.82 -14.86 -18.88
N ASN A 273 -13.50 -15.65 -19.70
CA ASN A 273 -13.95 -15.23 -21.03
C ASN A 273 -14.93 -14.04 -20.95
N SER A 274 -15.91 -14.08 -20.03
CA SER A 274 -16.88 -13.00 -19.83
C SER A 274 -16.21 -11.70 -19.34
N VAL A 275 -15.19 -11.81 -18.48
CA VAL A 275 -14.39 -10.68 -17.99
C VAL A 275 -13.53 -10.14 -19.12
N CYS A 276 -12.89 -10.99 -19.92
CA CYS A 276 -12.13 -10.57 -21.10
C CYS A 276 -13.02 -9.82 -22.12
N ILE A 277 -14.23 -10.31 -22.38
CA ILE A 277 -15.20 -9.64 -23.26
C ILE A 277 -15.64 -8.29 -22.65
N SER A 278 -15.91 -8.25 -21.34
CA SER A 278 -16.29 -7.02 -20.63
C SER A 278 -15.18 -5.98 -20.63
N VAL A 279 -13.92 -6.41 -20.46
CA VAL A 279 -12.73 -5.54 -20.55
C VAL A 279 -12.55 -5.03 -21.98
N PHE A 280 -12.70 -5.88 -22.99
CA PHE A 280 -12.64 -5.46 -24.40
C PHE A 280 -13.72 -4.43 -24.72
N GLN A 281 -14.97 -4.67 -24.27
CA GLN A 281 -16.05 -3.69 -24.39
C GLN A 281 -15.74 -2.39 -23.63
N CYS A 282 -15.21 -2.47 -22.41
CA CYS A 282 -14.81 -1.29 -21.64
C CYS A 282 -13.72 -0.48 -22.35
N VAL A 283 -12.70 -1.13 -22.93
CA VAL A 283 -11.65 -0.45 -23.70
C VAL A 283 -12.23 0.22 -24.95
N THR A 284 -13.17 -0.42 -25.65
CA THR A 284 -13.84 0.22 -26.80
C THR A 284 -14.71 1.42 -26.37
N VAL A 285 -15.40 1.33 -25.24
CA VAL A 285 -16.15 2.46 -24.66
C VAL A 285 -15.21 3.58 -24.24
N ILE A 286 -14.11 3.30 -23.52
CA ILE A 286 -13.11 4.29 -23.12
C ILE A 286 -12.54 4.98 -24.37
N ASN A 287 -12.20 4.24 -25.42
CA ASN A 287 -11.73 4.83 -26.68
C ASN A 287 -12.81 5.73 -27.32
N SER A 288 -14.08 5.32 -27.34
CA SER A 288 -15.17 6.16 -27.85
C SER A 288 -15.38 7.43 -27.03
N VAL A 289 -15.26 7.33 -25.71
CA VAL A 289 -15.33 8.48 -24.79
C VAL A 289 -14.13 9.39 -25.02
N CYS A 290 -12.91 8.87 -25.13
CA CYS A 290 -11.71 9.66 -25.44
C CYS A 290 -11.84 10.42 -26.77
N ILE A 291 -12.40 9.80 -27.81
CA ILE A 291 -12.68 10.47 -29.08
C ILE A 291 -13.71 11.59 -28.89
N SER A 292 -14.79 11.32 -28.14
CA SER A 292 -15.81 12.34 -27.85
C SER A 292 -15.26 13.51 -27.02
N VAL A 293 -14.40 13.24 -26.03
CA VAL A 293 -13.73 14.26 -25.22
C VAL A 293 -12.79 15.08 -26.08
N PHE A 294 -12.02 14.45 -26.97
CA PHE A 294 -11.15 15.17 -27.91
C PHE A 294 -11.96 16.10 -28.84
N GLN A 295 -13.11 15.64 -29.32
CA GLN A 295 -14.05 16.48 -30.09
C GLN A 295 -14.67 17.60 -29.23
N CYS A 296 -15.01 17.36 -27.97
CA CYS A 296 -15.50 18.41 -27.08
C CYS A 296 -14.43 19.47 -26.79
N VAL A 297 -13.18 19.06 -26.55
CA VAL A 297 -12.06 19.98 -26.32
C VAL A 297 -11.82 20.87 -27.55
N SER A 298 -11.93 20.32 -28.76
CA SER A 298 -11.78 21.13 -29.99
C SER A 298 -12.91 22.15 -30.15
N VAL A 299 -14.16 21.79 -29.80
CA VAL A 299 -15.30 22.73 -29.79
C VAL A 299 -15.13 23.80 -28.72
N ILE A 300 -14.73 23.44 -27.49
CA ILE A 300 -14.46 24.41 -26.42
C ILE A 300 -13.38 25.39 -26.86
N ASN A 301 -12.30 24.91 -27.47
CA ASN A 301 -11.23 25.78 -27.96
C ASN A 301 -11.74 26.75 -29.05
N SER A 302 -12.60 26.29 -29.95
CA SER A 302 -13.25 27.15 -30.94
C SER A 302 -14.12 28.23 -30.30
N VAL A 303 -14.91 27.88 -29.27
CA VAL A 303 -15.75 28.84 -28.53
C VAL A 303 -14.89 29.84 -27.78
N CYS A 304 -13.81 29.40 -27.11
CA CYS A 304 -12.88 30.28 -26.40
C CYS A 304 -12.26 31.33 -27.33
N ILE A 305 -11.90 30.94 -28.56
CA ILE A 305 -11.40 31.88 -29.58
C ILE A 305 -12.47 32.92 -29.94
N SER A 306 -13.73 32.49 -30.15
CA SER A 306 -14.84 33.40 -30.45
C SER A 306 -15.17 34.36 -29.30
N VAL A 307 -15.14 33.90 -28.05
CA VAL A 307 -15.36 34.74 -26.86
C VAL A 307 -14.22 35.74 -26.68
N SER A 308 -12.97 35.32 -26.87
CA SER A 308 -11.80 36.22 -26.85
C SER A 308 -11.93 37.35 -27.88
N GLN A 309 -12.39 37.02 -29.09
CA GLN A 309 -12.70 38.02 -30.12
C GLN A 309 -13.86 38.94 -29.74
N CYS A 310 -14.86 38.47 -28.98
CA CYS A 310 -15.95 39.34 -28.51
C CYS A 310 -15.50 40.29 -27.38
N VAL A 311 -14.65 39.82 -26.46
CA VAL A 311 -14.10 40.64 -25.36
C VAL A 311 -13.19 41.74 -25.90
N SER A 312 -12.39 41.46 -26.93
CA SER A 312 -11.52 42.48 -27.54
C SER A 312 -12.32 43.62 -28.19
N VAL A 313 -13.50 43.33 -28.74
CA VAL A 313 -14.42 44.34 -29.32
C VAL A 313 -15.09 45.20 -28.25
N ILE A 314 -15.42 44.63 -27.08
CA ILE A 314 -16.02 45.40 -25.97
C ILE A 314 -14.99 46.37 -25.36
N ASN A 315 -13.74 45.93 -25.19
CA ASN A 315 -12.66 46.78 -24.68
C ASN A 315 -12.22 47.88 -25.66
N SER A 316 -12.57 47.81 -26.95
CA SER A 316 -12.16 48.82 -27.94
C SER A 316 -13.13 50.00 -28.09
N VAL A 317 -14.29 50.02 -27.40
CA VAL A 317 -15.34 51.05 -27.62
C VAL A 317 -15.70 51.85 -26.36
N CYS A 318 -15.43 51.37 -25.15
CA CYS A 318 -15.75 52.08 -23.91
C CYS A 318 -14.53 52.22 -23.00
N ILE A 319 -14.22 53.45 -22.57
CA ILE A 319 -13.09 53.74 -21.67
C ILE A 319 -13.50 53.36 -20.25
N CYS A 320 -12.60 52.66 -19.53
CA CYS A 320 -12.90 52.22 -18.18
C CYS A 320 -13.05 53.42 -17.22
N VAL A 321 -13.83 53.25 -16.15
CA VAL A 321 -14.18 54.36 -15.22
C VAL A 321 -12.95 55.03 -14.61
N SER A 322 -11.87 54.28 -14.37
CA SER A 322 -10.60 54.78 -13.84
C SER A 322 -9.87 55.69 -14.82
N GLU A 323 -9.79 55.30 -16.11
CA GLU A 323 -9.17 56.12 -17.15
C GLU A 323 -9.97 57.40 -17.40
N TRP A 324 -11.30 57.32 -17.43
CA TRP A 324 -12.14 58.52 -17.56
C TRP A 324 -11.90 59.51 -16.40
N ARG A 325 -11.83 59.00 -15.16
CA ARG A 325 -11.49 59.85 -14.00
C ARG A 325 -10.10 60.48 -14.12
N TRP A 326 -9.13 59.75 -14.67
CA TRP A 326 -7.78 60.28 -14.89
C TRP A 326 -7.74 61.37 -15.97
N ILE A 327 -8.50 61.22 -17.07
CA ILE A 327 -8.66 62.25 -18.09
C ILE A 327 -9.30 63.51 -17.47
N CYS A 328 -10.41 63.36 -16.76
CA CYS A 328 -11.09 64.48 -16.11
C CYS A 328 -10.24 65.14 -15.00
N SER A 329 -9.24 64.45 -14.44
CA SER A 329 -8.34 65.06 -13.44
C SER A 329 -7.49 66.20 -14.02
N ALA A 330 -7.36 66.27 -15.34
CA ALA A 330 -6.66 67.32 -16.07
C ALA A 330 -7.58 68.52 -16.43
N ALA A 331 -8.69 68.73 -15.70
CA ALA A 331 -9.67 69.77 -16.03
C ALA A 331 -9.05 71.17 -16.15
N ALA A 332 -9.31 71.84 -17.28
CA ALA A 332 -8.82 73.16 -17.60
C ALA A 332 -9.99 74.14 -17.84
N ASP A 333 -9.87 75.35 -17.31
CA ASP A 333 -10.90 76.38 -17.45
C ASP A 333 -10.68 77.22 -18.71
N VAL A 334 -11.40 76.90 -19.79
CA VAL A 334 -11.28 77.61 -21.08
C VAL A 334 -12.20 78.82 -21.11
N VAL A 335 -11.64 80.02 -21.34
CA VAL A 335 -12.37 81.28 -21.51
C VAL A 335 -12.15 81.80 -22.93
N LEU A 336 -13.23 82.13 -23.63
CA LEU A 336 -13.21 82.63 -25.01
C LEU A 336 -12.66 84.07 -25.06
N ASN A 337 -11.91 84.38 -26.11
CA ASN A 337 -11.36 85.71 -26.34
C ASN A 337 -12.25 86.51 -27.31
N PRO A 338 -13.02 87.52 -26.84
CA PRO A 338 -13.91 88.31 -27.68
C PRO A 338 -13.19 89.01 -28.84
N ASP A 339 -11.93 89.41 -28.66
CA ASP A 339 -11.13 90.09 -29.69
C ASP A 339 -10.82 89.19 -30.90
N THR A 340 -11.03 87.88 -30.75
CA THR A 340 -10.83 86.87 -31.82
C THR A 340 -12.13 86.36 -32.41
N ALA A 341 -13.27 86.78 -31.87
CA ALA A 341 -14.56 86.30 -32.30
C ALA A 341 -14.92 86.86 -33.68
N HIS A 342 -15.49 86.00 -34.53
CA HIS A 342 -16.11 86.44 -35.77
C HIS A 342 -17.23 87.44 -35.51
N VAL A 343 -17.45 88.40 -36.41
CA VAL A 343 -18.45 89.49 -36.28
C VAL A 343 -19.88 89.01 -36.05
N SER A 344 -20.19 87.77 -36.47
CA SER A 344 -21.50 87.12 -36.29
C SER A 344 -21.62 86.36 -34.97
N LEU A 345 -20.60 86.32 -34.13
CA LEU A 345 -20.64 85.64 -32.83
C LEU A 345 -20.69 86.65 -31.70
N ASN A 346 -21.70 86.53 -30.85
CA ASN A 346 -21.81 87.28 -29.60
C ASN A 346 -21.29 86.43 -28.44
N ILE A 347 -20.32 86.95 -27.70
CA ILE A 347 -19.69 86.27 -26.57
C ILE A 347 -20.32 86.76 -25.26
N SER A 348 -20.68 85.83 -24.38
CA SER A 348 -21.21 86.16 -23.06
C SER A 348 -20.19 86.92 -22.21
N LYS A 349 -20.67 87.70 -21.23
CA LYS A 349 -19.81 88.53 -20.36
C LYS A 349 -18.76 87.72 -19.58
N ASP A 350 -19.06 86.47 -19.26
CA ASP A 350 -18.15 85.53 -18.58
C ASP A 350 -17.17 84.82 -19.54
N GLY A 351 -17.30 85.03 -20.85
CA GLY A 351 -16.47 84.39 -21.87
C GLY A 351 -16.71 82.89 -22.02
N LYS A 352 -17.82 82.33 -21.52
CA LYS A 352 -18.09 80.88 -21.54
C LYS A 352 -19.08 80.42 -22.62
N ARG A 353 -19.76 81.35 -23.30
CA ARG A 353 -20.76 81.04 -24.32
C ARG A 353 -20.59 81.92 -25.54
N ALA A 354 -20.62 81.29 -26.71
CA ALA A 354 -20.70 81.96 -28.01
C ALA A 354 -22.06 81.63 -28.65
N VAL A 355 -22.76 82.65 -29.14
CA VAL A 355 -24.06 82.50 -29.81
C VAL A 355 -24.02 83.30 -31.11
N LEU A 356 -24.55 82.73 -32.19
CA LEU A 356 -24.70 83.45 -33.46
C LEU A 356 -25.67 84.63 -33.29
N SER A 357 -25.28 85.81 -33.76
CA SER A 357 -26.04 87.07 -33.68
C SER A 357 -26.32 87.62 -35.06
N ASP A 358 -27.54 88.10 -35.29
CA ASP A 358 -27.97 88.71 -36.55
C ASP A 358 -27.50 90.18 -36.71
N VAL A 359 -26.95 90.78 -35.65
CA VAL A 359 -26.43 92.17 -35.65
C VAL A 359 -24.89 92.15 -35.72
N PRO A 360 -24.25 92.74 -36.77
CA PRO A 360 -22.80 92.73 -36.93
C PRO A 360 -22.07 93.58 -35.88
N GLN A 361 -21.06 93.02 -35.20
CA GLN A 361 -20.16 93.76 -34.31
C GLN A 361 -18.84 94.16 -35.04
N SER A 362 -18.30 95.33 -34.71
CA SER A 362 -17.17 96.03 -35.37
C SER A 362 -15.79 95.33 -35.20
N PRO A 363 -14.78 95.66 -36.04
CA PRO A 363 -14.12 94.70 -36.91
C PRO A 363 -13.05 93.85 -36.20
N ALA A 364 -13.27 92.53 -36.14
CA ALA A 364 -12.23 91.53 -35.88
C ALA A 364 -12.18 90.49 -37.02
N SER A 365 -10.95 90.04 -37.32
CA SER A 365 -10.46 89.62 -38.63
C SER A 365 -10.29 88.09 -38.80
N THR A 366 -11.38 87.35 -38.90
CA THR A 366 -11.34 85.90 -39.16
C THR A 366 -12.32 85.52 -40.29
N VAL A 367 -11.94 84.56 -41.13
CA VAL A 367 -12.70 84.12 -42.32
C VAL A 367 -13.80 83.11 -41.98
N HIS A 368 -13.70 82.48 -40.80
CA HIS A 368 -14.61 81.42 -40.33
C HIS A 368 -15.42 81.89 -39.12
N ASN A 369 -16.65 81.39 -38.97
CA ASN A 369 -17.54 81.63 -37.82
C ASN A 369 -17.00 80.94 -36.54
N CYS A 370 -15.84 81.37 -36.05
CA CYS A 370 -15.19 80.81 -34.88
C CYS A 370 -14.71 81.89 -33.90
N VAL A 371 -14.42 81.45 -32.67
CA VAL A 371 -13.80 82.25 -31.62
C VAL A 371 -12.76 81.38 -30.93
N LEU A 372 -11.60 81.96 -30.61
CA LEU A 372 -10.49 81.22 -29.98
C LEU A 372 -10.51 81.41 -28.46
N GLY A 373 -9.90 80.46 -27.75
CA GLY A 373 -9.59 80.60 -26.32
C GLY A 373 -8.58 81.72 -26.07
N LYS A 374 -8.70 82.39 -24.92
CA LYS A 374 -7.82 83.49 -24.50
C LYS A 374 -6.43 83.00 -24.10
N VAL A 375 -6.34 81.82 -23.50
CA VAL A 375 -5.08 81.20 -23.06
C VAL A 375 -4.85 79.95 -23.90
N GLY A 376 -3.62 79.82 -24.42
CA GLY A 376 -3.17 78.61 -25.12
C GLY A 376 -2.43 77.67 -24.17
N PHE A 377 -2.39 76.39 -24.50
CA PHE A 377 -1.67 75.35 -23.75
C PHE A 377 -0.33 75.05 -24.43
N MET A 378 0.77 75.08 -23.66
CA MET A 378 2.13 74.82 -24.16
C MET A 378 2.78 73.57 -23.58
N SER A 379 2.29 73.08 -22.44
CA SER A 379 2.74 71.88 -21.74
C SER A 379 1.63 71.39 -20.82
N GLY A 380 1.72 70.15 -20.37
CA GLY A 380 0.76 69.48 -19.52
C GLY A 380 -0.42 68.88 -20.27
N ARG A 381 -1.28 68.25 -19.48
CA ARG A 381 -2.51 67.61 -19.91
C ARG A 381 -3.67 68.52 -19.55
N HIS A 382 -4.59 68.72 -20.48
CA HIS A 382 -5.71 69.63 -20.34
C HIS A 382 -6.98 68.99 -20.86
N TYR A 383 -8.06 69.11 -20.10
CA TYR A 383 -9.37 68.58 -20.44
C TYR A 383 -10.46 69.62 -20.23
N TRP A 384 -11.33 69.83 -21.22
CA TRP A 384 -12.51 70.67 -21.05
C TRP A 384 -13.69 70.10 -21.82
N GLU A 385 -14.89 70.51 -21.43
CA GLU A 385 -16.12 70.04 -22.04
C GLU A 385 -16.90 71.22 -22.64
N VAL A 386 -17.47 71.02 -23.83
CA VAL A 386 -18.28 72.00 -24.53
C VAL A 386 -19.67 71.44 -24.76
N ASP A 387 -20.69 72.09 -24.22
CA ASP A 387 -22.09 71.74 -24.47
C ASP A 387 -22.51 72.24 -25.86
N VAL A 388 -22.90 71.30 -26.71
CA VAL A 388 -23.25 71.55 -28.12
C VAL A 388 -24.69 71.15 -28.42
N ARG A 389 -25.48 70.80 -27.39
CA ARG A 389 -26.86 70.36 -27.53
C ARG A 389 -27.72 71.37 -28.27
N ASP A 390 -28.71 70.84 -28.99
CA ASP A 390 -29.75 71.60 -29.68
C ASP A 390 -29.30 72.60 -30.75
N ASN A 391 -28.00 72.59 -31.11
CA ASN A 391 -27.45 73.41 -32.19
C ASN A 391 -27.51 72.67 -33.54
N LEU A 392 -27.84 73.39 -34.61
CA LEU A 392 -27.86 72.84 -35.98
C LEU A 392 -26.46 72.76 -36.61
N PHE A 393 -25.56 73.66 -36.19
CA PHE A 393 -24.18 73.75 -36.66
C PHE A 393 -23.26 74.07 -35.49
N TRP A 394 -22.18 73.32 -35.35
CA TRP A 394 -21.13 73.60 -34.39
C TRP A 394 -19.81 72.96 -34.80
N GLY A 395 -18.71 73.53 -34.33
CA GLY A 395 -17.37 72.96 -34.42
C GLY A 395 -16.62 73.18 -33.11
N VAL A 396 -16.00 72.14 -32.58
CA VAL A 396 -15.23 72.18 -31.33
C VAL A 396 -13.87 71.56 -31.58
N GLY A 397 -12.81 72.26 -31.19
CA GLY A 397 -11.44 71.86 -31.50
C GLY A 397 -10.37 72.71 -30.86
N ILE A 398 -9.15 72.48 -31.32
CA ILE A 398 -7.98 73.28 -30.97
C ILE A 398 -7.40 73.95 -32.21
N PHE A 399 -6.73 75.06 -31.97
CA PHE A 399 -6.04 75.83 -32.99
C PHE A 399 -4.60 76.08 -32.55
N ARG A 400 -3.65 75.82 -33.43
CA ARG A 400 -2.23 76.04 -33.16
C ARG A 400 -1.96 77.54 -33.08
N GLY A 401 -1.39 78.02 -31.97
CA GLY A 401 -1.17 79.45 -31.75
C GLY A 401 -0.29 80.14 -32.82
N SER A 402 0.57 79.39 -33.50
CA SER A 402 1.44 79.88 -34.59
C SER A 402 0.80 79.89 -35.97
N ALA A 403 -0.42 79.37 -36.13
CA ALA A 403 -1.08 79.26 -37.43
C ALA A 403 -1.69 80.59 -37.91
N PRO A 404 -1.81 80.82 -39.23
CA PRO A 404 -2.39 82.04 -39.77
C PRO A 404 -3.88 82.16 -39.41
N ARG A 405 -4.32 83.31 -38.90
CA ARG A 405 -5.71 83.52 -38.43
C ARG A 405 -6.78 83.50 -39.54
N ASN A 406 -6.36 83.62 -40.80
CA ASN A 406 -7.21 83.56 -41.98
C ASN A 406 -7.10 82.22 -42.75
N ALA A 407 -6.38 81.23 -42.20
CA ALA A 407 -6.25 79.92 -42.84
C ALA A 407 -7.55 79.11 -42.77
N TYR A 408 -7.64 78.07 -43.61
CA TYR A 408 -8.74 77.12 -43.56
C TYR A 408 -8.67 76.30 -42.26
N LEU A 409 -9.82 75.96 -41.70
CA LEU A 409 -9.89 75.03 -40.58
C LEU A 409 -9.51 73.64 -41.12
N ARG A 410 -8.22 73.31 -41.11
CA ARG A 410 -7.67 72.02 -41.51
C ARG A 410 -6.45 71.65 -40.66
N PRO A 411 -6.17 70.35 -40.45
CA PRO A 411 -5.02 69.88 -39.70
C PRO A 411 -3.68 70.44 -40.19
N GLU A 412 -3.51 70.54 -41.51
CA GLU A 412 -2.29 71.03 -42.17
C GLU A 412 -2.04 72.51 -41.87
N ASP A 413 -3.13 73.27 -41.70
CA ASP A 413 -3.12 74.68 -41.34
C ASP A 413 -3.11 74.88 -39.81
N GLY A 414 -3.03 73.80 -39.03
CA GLY A 414 -2.92 73.82 -37.57
C GLY A 414 -4.25 73.89 -36.81
N ALA A 415 -5.37 73.51 -37.44
CA ALA A 415 -6.67 73.42 -36.80
C ALA A 415 -7.18 71.97 -36.76
N TRP A 416 -7.57 71.49 -35.59
CA TRP A 416 -8.15 70.16 -35.41
C TRP A 416 -9.46 70.27 -34.67
N ALA A 417 -10.56 69.87 -35.30
CA ALA A 417 -11.88 69.98 -34.71
C ALA A 417 -12.82 68.88 -35.19
N VAL A 418 -13.78 68.54 -34.33
CA VAL A 418 -14.98 67.81 -34.69
C VAL A 418 -16.08 68.82 -35.02
N GLU A 419 -16.85 68.57 -36.08
CA GLU A 419 -17.93 69.45 -36.51
C GLU A 419 -19.21 68.68 -36.86
N LEU A 420 -20.34 69.37 -36.69
CA LEU A 420 -21.65 68.88 -37.07
C LEU A 420 -22.35 69.90 -37.98
N TRP A 421 -22.85 69.43 -39.12
CA TRP A 421 -23.67 70.23 -40.03
C TRP A 421 -25.07 69.64 -40.18
N TYR A 422 -26.10 70.50 -40.10
CA TYR A 422 -27.52 70.13 -40.26
C TYR A 422 -27.97 68.94 -39.41
N LYS A 423 -27.36 68.74 -38.23
CA LYS A 423 -27.54 67.58 -37.34
C LYS A 423 -27.24 66.18 -37.91
N THR A 424 -26.90 66.05 -39.20
CA THR A 424 -26.71 64.74 -39.85
C THR A 424 -25.31 64.53 -40.41
N LYS A 425 -24.51 65.58 -40.63
CA LYS A 425 -23.14 65.44 -41.14
C LYS A 425 -22.16 65.66 -40.01
N PHE A 426 -21.86 64.58 -39.29
CA PHE A 426 -20.86 64.58 -38.22
C PHE A 426 -19.52 64.14 -38.79
N SER A 427 -18.49 64.97 -38.64
CA SER A 427 -17.17 64.70 -39.22
C SER A 427 -16.05 65.28 -38.40
N PHE A 428 -14.88 64.67 -38.50
CA PHE A 428 -13.64 65.29 -38.12
C PHE A 428 -13.11 66.12 -39.29
N ILE A 429 -12.61 67.31 -38.98
CA ILE A 429 -12.10 68.24 -39.99
C ILE A 429 -10.76 67.72 -40.51
N THR A 430 -10.80 67.19 -41.73
CA THR A 430 -9.67 66.77 -42.60
C THR A 430 -10.03 67.13 -44.05
N ASP A 431 -9.10 66.98 -44.99
CA ASP A 431 -9.36 67.17 -46.43
C ASP A 431 -9.07 65.86 -47.22
N PRO A 432 -10.10 65.11 -47.66
CA PRO A 432 -11.54 65.33 -47.47
C PRO A 432 -11.97 65.09 -46.02
N ARG A 433 -13.14 65.62 -45.63
CA ARG A 433 -13.70 65.46 -44.27
C ARG A 433 -13.88 64.00 -43.92
N THR A 434 -13.38 63.60 -42.77
CA THR A 434 -13.51 62.22 -42.27
C THR A 434 -14.90 62.08 -41.62
N PRO A 435 -15.84 61.31 -42.21
CA PRO A 435 -17.15 61.13 -41.63
C PRO A 435 -17.05 60.32 -40.33
N LEU A 436 -17.74 60.78 -39.30
CA LEU A 436 -17.82 60.12 -38.00
C LEU A 436 -19.18 59.42 -37.85
N SER A 437 -19.22 58.36 -37.05
CA SER A 437 -20.46 57.60 -36.82
C SER A 437 -21.52 58.47 -36.15
N GLN A 438 -22.77 58.38 -36.63
CA GLN A 438 -23.90 59.08 -36.02
C GLN A 438 -24.17 58.63 -34.58
N ASP A 439 -23.82 57.38 -34.22
CA ASP A 439 -23.98 56.87 -32.86
C ASP A 439 -23.09 57.62 -31.85
N LEU A 440 -22.00 58.20 -32.33
CA LEU A 440 -21.04 59.00 -31.56
C LEU A 440 -21.42 60.48 -31.49
N LEU A 441 -22.58 60.90 -32.02
CA LEU A 441 -23.08 62.27 -31.89
C LEU A 441 -23.17 62.66 -30.40
N PRO A 442 -22.39 63.66 -29.95
CA PRO A 442 -22.35 64.03 -28.55
C PRO A 442 -23.38 65.11 -28.23
N GLN A 443 -23.90 65.07 -27.01
CA GLN A 443 -24.55 66.23 -26.43
C GLN A 443 -23.50 67.21 -25.90
N ARG A 444 -22.41 66.68 -25.35
CA ARG A 444 -21.26 67.42 -24.87
C ARG A 444 -19.97 66.81 -25.39
N VAL A 445 -19.14 67.64 -26.00
CA VAL A 445 -17.83 67.24 -26.51
C VAL A 445 -16.79 67.45 -25.42
N GLY A 446 -16.15 66.37 -24.98
CA GLY A 446 -14.95 66.46 -24.14
C GLY A 446 -13.72 66.54 -25.03
N VAL A 447 -12.87 67.55 -24.82
CA VAL A 447 -11.62 67.71 -25.54
C VAL A 447 -10.48 67.47 -24.56
N TYR A 448 -9.63 66.50 -24.86
CA TYR A 448 -8.43 66.19 -24.11
C TYR A 448 -7.20 66.49 -24.96
N VAL A 449 -6.23 67.18 -24.39
CA VAL A 449 -4.94 67.45 -25.02
C VAL A 449 -3.83 67.03 -24.08
N ASP A 450 -2.90 66.26 -24.60
CA ASP A 450 -1.62 65.97 -23.97
C ASP A 450 -0.52 66.63 -24.81
N CYS A 451 0.05 67.72 -24.28
CA CYS A 451 1.05 68.49 -25.01
C CYS A 451 2.38 67.73 -25.15
N GLU A 452 2.76 66.96 -24.13
CA GLU A 452 3.97 66.15 -24.11
C GLU A 452 3.89 64.98 -25.09
N GLU A 453 2.78 64.23 -25.06
CA GLU A 453 2.55 63.08 -25.95
C GLU A 453 2.02 63.50 -27.33
N ARG A 454 1.76 64.80 -27.53
CA ARG A 454 1.18 65.37 -28.77
C ARG A 454 -0.13 64.72 -29.17
N GLN A 455 -0.95 64.36 -28.18
CA GLN A 455 -2.24 63.71 -28.37
C GLN A 455 -3.36 64.73 -28.24
N LEU A 456 -4.33 64.66 -29.17
CA LEU A 456 -5.60 65.35 -29.06
C LEU A 456 -6.69 64.28 -29.15
N SER A 457 -7.65 64.29 -28.25
CA SER A 457 -8.75 63.33 -28.28
C SER A 457 -10.08 64.01 -27.99
N PHE A 458 -11.10 63.63 -28.74
CA PHE A 458 -12.47 64.08 -28.61
C PHE A 458 -13.33 62.96 -28.07
N TYR A 459 -14.18 63.27 -27.08
CA TYR A 459 -14.99 62.29 -26.38
C TYR A 459 -16.46 62.68 -26.36
N LYS A 460 -17.33 61.68 -26.47
CA LYS A 460 -18.74 61.78 -26.17
C LYS A 460 -18.91 61.60 -24.67
N VAL A 461 -19.11 62.71 -23.96
CA VAL A 461 -19.05 62.74 -22.50
C VAL A 461 -20.11 61.85 -21.86
N GLU A 462 -21.31 61.79 -22.45
CA GLU A 462 -22.45 61.03 -21.90
C GLU A 462 -22.15 59.54 -21.78
N THR A 463 -21.45 58.97 -22.77
CA THR A 463 -21.14 57.54 -22.85
C THR A 463 -19.68 57.22 -22.57
N ARG A 464 -18.83 58.24 -22.35
CA ARG A 464 -17.37 58.11 -22.18
C ARG A 464 -16.71 57.36 -23.33
N SER A 465 -17.23 57.59 -24.52
CA SER A 465 -16.77 56.94 -25.74
C SER A 465 -15.83 57.90 -26.48
N LEU A 466 -14.73 57.37 -27.01
CA LEU A 466 -13.85 58.14 -27.90
C LEU A 466 -14.59 58.42 -29.22
N ILE A 467 -14.62 59.69 -29.60
CA ILE A 467 -15.13 60.15 -30.89
C ILE A 467 -14.02 60.07 -31.94
N TYR A 468 -12.87 60.68 -31.66
CA TYR A 468 -11.74 60.78 -32.57
C TYR A 468 -10.46 61.15 -31.79
N THR A 469 -9.29 60.70 -32.25
CA THR A 469 -7.96 61.09 -31.73
C THR A 469 -7.06 61.47 -32.88
#